data_AF-A0A0D6DWS0-F1
#
_entry.id   AF-A0A0D6DWS0-F1
#
_cell.length_a   1.000
_cell.length_b   1.000
_cell.length_c   1.000
_cell.angle_alpha   90.00
_cell.angle_beta   90.00
_cell.angle_gamma   90.00
#
_symmetry.space_group_name_H-M   'P 1'
#
loop_
_entity.id
_entity.type
_entity.pdbx_description
1 polymer ?
#
loop_
_entity_poly.entity_id
_entity_poly.type
_entity_poly.pdbx_seq_one_letter_code
_entity_poly.pdbx_strand_id
1 'polypeptide(L)'
;MSNVIEIVSIIVVIGFQTFCGYIKNKYLGSILPIMFILFIGYFLFEGSLAFNFRDIIMPFIGTFTLLMIYQGGKEAKENKIKKELDKMKAKDISETD
;
A
#
# COMPACT_ATOMS: atom_id res chain seq x y z
N MET A 1 10.83 -24.77 1.54
CA MET A 1 10.43 -24.28 0.20
C MET A 1 9.21 -23.36 0.29
N SER A 2 8.10 -23.74 0.94
CA SER A 2 6.90 -22.87 1.10
C SER A 2 7.18 -21.53 1.79
N ASN A 3 7.86 -21.54 2.94
CA ASN A 3 8.05 -20.34 3.75
C ASN A 3 8.91 -19.26 3.05
N VAL A 4 9.86 -19.68 2.21
CA VAL A 4 10.70 -18.74 1.45
C VAL A 4 9.88 -18.04 0.37
N ILE A 5 9.03 -18.79 -0.34
CA ILE A 5 8.15 -18.25 -1.37
C ILE A 5 7.13 -17.27 -0.75
N GLU A 6 6.59 -17.60 0.42
CA GLU A 6 5.66 -16.73 1.15
C GLU A 6 6.32 -15.42 1.61
N ILE A 7 7.54 -15.48 2.15
CA ILE A 7 8.27 -14.27 2.55
C ILE A 7 8.58 -13.39 1.33
N VAL A 8 9.04 -13.99 0.23
CA VAL A 8 9.35 -13.26 -1.00
C VAL A 8 8.11 -12.60 -1.58
N SER A 9 6.96 -13.30 -1.60
CA SER A 9 5.71 -12.72 -2.11
C SER A 9 5.25 -11.55 -1.26
N ILE A 10 5.35 -11.62 0.08
CA ILE A 10 5.05 -10.51 0.98
C ILE A 10 5.94 -9.30 0.66
N ILE A 11 7.26 -9.50 0.51
CA ILE A 11 8.20 -8.41 0.19
C ILE A 11 7.85 -7.75 -1.15
N VAL A 12 7.53 -8.55 -2.17
CA VAL A 12 7.14 -8.05 -3.49
C VAL A 12 5.85 -7.23 -3.41
N VAL A 13 4.85 -7.71 -2.67
CA VAL A 13 3.57 -7.01 -2.48
C VAL A 13 3.77 -5.67 -1.78
N ILE A 14 4.54 -5.66 -0.69
CA ILE A 14 4.86 -4.42 0.04
C ILE A 14 5.60 -3.44 -0.87
N GLY A 15 6.66 -3.91 -1.53
CA GLY A 15 7.46 -3.09 -2.43
C GLY A 15 6.64 -2.50 -3.57
N PHE A 16 5.80 -3.30 -4.21
CA PHE A 16 4.89 -2.84 -5.25
C PHE A 16 3.90 -1.78 -4.74
N GLN A 17 3.24 -2.02 -3.59
CA GLN A 17 2.30 -1.08 -3.01
C GLN A 17 2.96 0.25 -2.62
N THR A 18 4.13 0.20 -1.98
CA THR A 18 4.90 1.39 -1.63
C THR A 18 5.32 2.16 -2.88
N PHE A 19 5.76 1.46 -3.92
CA PHE A 19 6.16 2.08 -5.20
C PHE A 19 4.98 2.74 -5.92
N CYS A 20 3.83 2.08 -5.99
CA CYS A 20 2.61 2.68 -6.53
C CYS A 20 2.19 3.93 -5.76
N GLY A 21 2.30 3.89 -4.42
CA GLY A 21 2.11 5.03 -3.54
C GLY A 21 3.06 6.18 -3.85
N TYR A 22 4.34 5.88 -3.99
CA TYR A 22 5.38 6.85 -4.34
C TYR A 22 5.14 7.49 -5.71
N ILE A 23 4.63 6.77 -6.70
CA ILE A 23 4.29 7.36 -8.01
C ILE A 23 3.01 8.21 -7.93
N LYS A 24 2.23 8.13 -6.84
CA LYS A 24 0.89 8.72 -6.71
C LYS A 24 -0.11 8.19 -7.74
N ASN A 25 0.14 7.00 -8.30
CA ASN A 25 -0.77 6.40 -9.26
C ASN A 25 -1.86 5.60 -8.54
N LYS A 26 -3.04 6.23 -8.39
CA LYS A 26 -4.19 5.64 -7.72
C LYS A 26 -4.65 4.33 -8.36
N TYR A 27 -4.62 4.24 -9.70
CA TYR A 27 -5.07 3.05 -10.42
C TYR A 27 -4.18 1.83 -10.13
N LEU A 28 -2.86 2.03 -10.16
CA LEU A 28 -1.90 0.95 -9.86
C LEU A 28 -1.91 0.56 -8.39
N GLY A 29 -2.09 1.51 -7.47
CA GLY A 29 -2.21 1.22 -6.04
C GLY A 29 -3.48 0.41 -5.71
N SER A 30 -4.59 0.72 -6.38
CA SER A 30 -5.89 0.07 -6.14
C SER A 30 -6.06 -1.28 -6.86
N ILE A 31 -5.22 -1.63 -7.84
CA ILE A 31 -5.36 -2.90 -8.59
C ILE A 31 -5.30 -4.11 -7.65
N LEU A 32 -4.33 -4.12 -6.72
CA LEU A 32 -4.09 -5.25 -5.82
C LEU A 32 -5.21 -5.39 -4.76
N PRO A 33 -5.63 -4.31 -4.07
CA PRO A 33 -6.80 -4.33 -3.20
C PRO A 33 -8.08 -4.81 -3.90
N ILE A 34 -8.34 -4.34 -5.12
CA ILE A 34 -9.53 -4.73 -5.89
C ILE A 34 -9.47 -6.22 -6.25
N MET A 35 -8.34 -6.68 -6.79
CA MET A 35 -8.14 -8.10 -7.11
C MET A 35 -8.29 -8.98 -5.87
N PHE A 36 -7.76 -8.55 -4.73
CA PHE A 36 -7.91 -9.27 -3.46
C PHE A 36 -9.38 -9.43 -3.05
N ILE A 37 -10.18 -8.36 -3.13
CA ILE A 37 -11.63 -8.42 -2.85
C ILE A 37 -12.34 -9.36 -3.83
N LEU A 38 -12.01 -9.30 -5.12
CA LEU A 38 -12.59 -10.19 -6.14
C LEU A 38 -12.29 -11.66 -5.86
N PHE A 39 -11.05 -11.98 -5.47
CA PHE A 39 -10.66 -13.33 -5.07
C PHE A 39 -11.48 -13.82 -3.87
N ILE A 40 -11.63 -12.98 -2.84
CA ILE A 40 -12.43 -13.32 -1.66
C ILE A 40 -13.89 -13.55 -2.03
N GLY A 41 -14.47 -12.69 -2.87
CA GLY A 41 -15.83 -12.84 -3.38
C GLY A 41 -16.03 -14.15 -4.14
N TYR A 42 -15.03 -14.56 -4.94
CA TYR A 42 -15.03 -15.85 -5.62
C TYR A 42 -15.04 -17.03 -4.64
N PHE A 43 -14.16 -17.03 -3.64
CA PHE A 43 -14.12 -18.10 -2.62
C PHE A 43 -15.38 -18.14 -1.74
N LEU A 44 -16.02 -16.99 -1.50
CA LEU A 44 -17.32 -16.92 -0.83
C LEU A 44 -18.41 -17.55 -1.68
N PHE A 45 -18.43 -17.28 -2.99
CA PHE A 45 -19.41 -17.86 -3.92
C PHE A 45 -19.25 -19.37 -4.09
N GLU A 46 -18.02 -19.87 -4.07
CA GLU A 46 -17.71 -21.30 -4.14
C GLU A 46 -18.09 -22.06 -2.85
N GLY A 47 -18.50 -21.35 -1.79
CA GLY A 47 -18.84 -21.96 -0.50
C GLY A 47 -17.64 -22.49 0.27
N SER A 48 -16.42 -22.13 -0.16
CA SER A 48 -15.17 -22.55 0.49
C SER A 48 -14.86 -21.80 1.79
N LEU A 49 -15.60 -20.72 2.09
CA LEU A 49 -15.46 -19.95 3.32
C LEU A 49 -16.66 -20.24 4.24
N ALA A 50 -16.36 -20.55 5.49
CA ALA A 50 -17.36 -21.02 6.46
C ALA A 50 -18.15 -19.87 7.12
N PHE A 51 -18.06 -18.64 6.57
CA PHE A 51 -18.65 -17.42 7.13
C PHE A 51 -18.31 -17.18 8.61
N ASN A 52 -17.15 -17.67 9.06
CA ASN A 52 -16.67 -17.43 10.42
C ASN A 52 -16.15 -16.00 10.57
N PHE A 53 -16.09 -15.51 11.81
CA PHE A 53 -15.58 -14.18 12.14
C PHE A 53 -14.21 -13.89 11.49
N ARG A 54 -13.32 -14.89 11.49
CA ARG A 54 -12.02 -14.82 10.82
C ARG A 54 -12.14 -14.62 9.31
N ASP A 55 -12.98 -15.41 8.65
CA ASP A 55 -13.17 -15.39 7.20
C ASP A 55 -13.78 -14.08 6.71
N ILE A 56 -14.56 -13.42 7.57
CA ILE A 56 -15.14 -12.10 7.29
C ILE A 56 -14.10 -11.00 7.53
N ILE A 57 -13.39 -11.02 8.66
CA ILE A 57 -12.49 -9.92 9.06
C ILE A 57 -11.15 -9.93 8.35
N MET A 58 -10.59 -11.11 8.06
CA MET A 58 -9.28 -11.23 7.44
C MET A 58 -9.18 -10.53 6.07
N PRO A 59 -10.22 -10.58 5.21
CA PRO A 59 -10.36 -9.72 4.05
C PRO A 59 -10.25 -8.21 4.30
N PHE A 60 -10.93 -7.71 5.34
CA PHE A 60 -10.88 -6.29 5.68
C PHE A 60 -9.50 -5.87 6.14
N ILE A 61 -8.86 -6.68 6.99
CA ILE A 61 -7.49 -6.42 7.47
C ILE A 61 -6.53 -6.42 6.28
N GLY A 62 -6.55 -7.44 5.43
CA GLY A 62 -5.65 -7.53 4.27
C GLY A 62 -5.79 -6.33 3.33
N THR A 63 -7.03 -5.95 3.02
CA THR A 63 -7.31 -4.78 2.17
C THR A 63 -6.83 -3.48 2.83
N PHE A 64 -7.10 -3.31 4.12
CA PHE A 64 -6.69 -2.12 4.87
C PHE A 64 -5.17 -2.00 4.95
N THR A 65 -4.46 -3.11 5.19
CA THR A 65 -2.99 -3.15 5.18
C THR A 65 -2.44 -2.71 3.83
N LEU A 66 -2.98 -3.20 2.71
CA LEU A 66 -2.56 -2.77 1.37
C LEU A 66 -2.75 -1.27 1.15
N LEU A 67 -3.91 -0.73 1.56
CA LEU A 67 -4.19 0.71 1.48
C LEU A 67 -3.24 1.56 2.33
N MET A 68 -2.94 1.12 3.55
CA MET A 68 -1.98 1.82 4.42
C MET A 68 -0.57 1.83 3.84
N ILE A 69 -0.11 0.72 3.25
CA ILE A 69 1.22 0.67 2.61
C ILE A 69 1.29 1.62 1.42
N TYR A 70 0.24 1.67 0.60
CA TYR A 70 0.13 2.64 -0.49
C TYR A 70 0.17 4.08 0.01
N GLN A 71 -0.59 4.39 1.07
CA GLN A 71 -0.64 5.72 1.66
C GLN A 71 0.71 6.12 2.25
N GLY A 72 1.40 5.21 2.94
CA GLY A 72 2.74 5.45 3.46
C GLY A 72 3.75 5.77 2.35
N GLY A 73 3.67 5.08 1.20
CA GLY A 73 4.49 5.39 0.03
C GLY A 73 4.23 6.78 -0.55
N LYS A 74 2.95 7.20 -0.58
CA LYS A 74 2.55 8.55 -1.02
C LYS A 74 3.08 9.63 -0.07
N GLU A 75 2.88 9.45 1.23
CA GLU A 75 3.33 10.39 2.26
C GLU A 75 4.86 10.52 2.29
N ALA A 76 5.59 9.42 2.07
CA ALA A 76 7.04 9.45 1.97
C ALA A 76 7.53 10.42 0.87
N LYS A 77 6.88 10.43 -0.30
CA LYS A 77 7.21 11.37 -1.37
C LYS A 77 6.84 12.80 -1.02
N GLU A 78 5.65 13.02 -0.44
CA GLU A 78 5.20 14.35 -0.05
C GLU A 78 6.12 14.97 1.00
N ASN A 79 6.54 14.18 2.00
CA ASN A 79 7.51 14.59 3.01
C ASN A 79 8.88 14.91 2.41
N LYS A 80 9.33 14.16 1.40
CA LYS A 80 10.57 14.45 0.68
C LYS A 80 10.50 15.79 -0.05
N ILE A 81 9.40 16.05 -0.78
CA ILE A 81 9.19 17.32 -1.50
C ILE A 81 9.11 18.49 -0.51
N LYS A 82 8.38 18.32 0.60
CA LYS A 82 8.28 19.35 1.65
C LYS A 82 9.64 19.71 2.24
N LYS A 83 10.47 18.71 2.56
CA LYS A 83 11.83 18.94 3.05
C LYS A 83 12.71 19.70 2.05
N GLU A 84 12.60 19.40 0.76
CA GLU A 84 13.36 20.13 -0.27
C GLU A 84 12.86 21.57 -0.43
N LEU A 85 11.54 21.80 -0.36
CA LEU A 85 10.97 23.16 -0.36
C LEU A 85 11.40 23.98 0.86
N ASP A 86 11.42 23.37 2.05
CA ASP A 86 11.84 24.04 3.29
C ASP A 86 13.33 24.43 3.24
N LYS A 87 14.19 23.59 2.63
CA LYS A 87 15.61 23.94 2.39
C LYS A 87 15.75 25.12 1.43
N MET A 88 14.98 25.17 0.34
CA MET A 88 15.01 26.27 -0.61
C MET A 88 14.59 27.59 0.06
N LYS A 89 13.49 27.58 0.82
CA LYS A 89 13.02 28.75 1.57
C LYS A 89 14.06 29.25 2.58
N ALA A 90 14.71 28.35 3.31
CA ALA A 90 15.74 28.72 4.28
C ALA A 90 16.95 29.38 3.60
N LYS A 91 17.33 28.88 2.42
CA LYS A 91 18.42 29.47 1.64
C LYS A 91 18.06 30.87 1.12
N ASP A 92 16.87 31.05 0.56
CA ASP A 92 16.41 32.35 0.05
C ASP A 92 16.37 33.42 1.16
N ILE A 93 15.90 33.04 2.37
CA ILE A 93 15.91 33.94 3.53
C ILE A 93 17.35 34.35 3.88
N SER A 94 18.29 33.40 3.92
CA SER A 94 19.70 33.69 4.26
C SER A 94 20.48 34.50 3.21
N GLU A 95 20.00 34.58 1.96
CA GLU A 95 20.62 35.39 0.90
C GLU A 95 20.04 36.83 0.83
N THR A 96 18.97 37.13 1.57
CA THR A 96 18.31 38.45 1.57
C THR A 96 18.71 39.33 2.77
N ASP A 97 19.33 38.75 3.80
CA ASP A 97 19.88 39.42 4.99
C ASP A 97 21.38 39.76 4.83
#